data_AF-A0A9N8HJP1-F1
#
_entry.id   AF-A0A9N8HJP1-F1
#
_cell.length_a   1.000
_cell.length_b   1.000
_cell.length_c   1.000
_cell.angle_alpha   90.00
_cell.angle_beta   90.00
_cell.angle_gamma   90.00
#
_symmetry.space_group_name_H-M   'P 1'
#
loop_
_entity.id
_entity.type
_entity.pdbx_description
1 polymer ?
#
loop_
_entity_poly.entity_id
_entity_poly.type
_entity_poly.pdbx_seq_one_letter_code
_entity_poly.pdbx_strand_id
1 'polypeptide(L)'
;MILMDNIEMYNDHKQYVLVTSNRIKKHFWTTCGESDCDMDNGRDDPALKMYYNCPLMLTKNEDVPNGQANGSRVFLHKVHEKPGEQPFIIQQHCGVRIRVFRVSQIDRITVKHEMKDMLPRCFDVKTHGVSFKFKMKIKK
;
A
#
# COMPACT_ATOMS: atom_id res chain seq x y z
N MET A 1 -1.71 -7.80 -1.44
CA MET A 1 -0.87 -6.83 -2.16
C MET A 1 -0.41 -5.80 -1.16
N ILE A 2 0.90 -5.59 -1.05
CA ILE A 2 1.48 -4.60 -0.14
C ILE A 2 2.17 -3.54 -0.98
N LEU A 3 1.65 -2.32 -0.94
CA LEU A 3 2.08 -1.24 -1.82
C LEU A 3 3.24 -0.44 -1.19
N MET A 4 4.50 -0.71 -1.58
CA MET A 4 5.65 0.20 -1.33
C MET A 4 6.79 -0.08 -2.32
N ASP A 5 7.60 0.93 -2.65
CA ASP A 5 8.73 0.83 -3.58
C ASP A 5 10.05 0.40 -2.93
N ASN A 6 10.89 1.36 -2.55
CA ASN A 6 12.23 1.15 -2.00
C ASN A 6 12.25 1.47 -0.51
N ILE A 7 12.94 0.63 0.27
CA ILE A 7 13.26 0.91 1.67
C ILE A 7 14.70 1.39 1.72
N GLU A 8 14.92 2.57 2.28
CA GLU A 8 16.25 3.13 2.53
C GLU A 8 16.50 3.17 4.04
N MET A 9 17.75 2.96 4.46
CA MET A 9 18.18 3.12 5.84
C MET A 9 19.24 4.20 5.95
N TYR A 10 19.25 4.92 7.07
CA TYR A 10 20.27 5.90 7.38
C TYR A 10 21.50 5.19 7.95
N ASN A 11 22.62 5.24 7.23
CA ASN A 11 23.87 4.59 7.66
C ASN A 11 24.67 5.47 8.64
N ASP A 12 25.76 4.93 9.17
CA ASP A 12 26.67 5.65 10.09
C ASP A 12 27.31 6.90 9.44
N HIS A 13 27.35 6.95 8.10
CA HIS A 13 27.80 8.10 7.31
C HIS A 13 26.70 9.14 7.05
N LYS A 14 25.55 9.04 7.72
CA LYS A 14 24.44 9.99 7.57
C LYS A 14 23.86 10.05 6.15
N GLN A 15 23.92 8.94 5.43
CA GLN A 15 23.41 8.80 4.08
C GLN A 15 22.27 7.78 4.04
N TYR A 16 21.25 8.06 3.22
CA TYR A 16 20.24 7.06 2.88
C TYR A 16 20.85 6.06 1.90
N VAL A 17 20.84 4.80 2.29
CA VAL A 17 21.29 3.68 1.46
C VAL A 17 20.18 2.67 1.31
N LEU A 18 20.05 2.10 0.10
CA LEU A 18 19.05 1.08 -0.18
C LEU A 18 19.23 -0.12 0.76
N VAL A 19 18.15 -0.55 1.41
CA VAL A 19 18.17 -1.77 2.21
C VAL A 19 18.33 -2.97 1.28
N THR A 20 19.47 -3.65 1.35
CA THR A 20 19.74 -4.87 0.57
C THR A 20 19.40 -6.14 1.35
N SER A 21 19.45 -6.11 2.69
CA SER A 21 19.21 -7.26 3.57
C SER A 21 17.79 -7.81 3.50
N ASN A 22 17.66 -9.10 3.12
CA ASN A 22 16.37 -9.81 3.10
C ASN A 22 15.74 -9.94 4.49
N ARG A 23 16.55 -10.04 5.56
CA ARG A 23 16.04 -10.10 6.95
C ARG A 23 15.31 -8.81 7.32
N ILE A 24 15.90 -7.66 6.99
CA ILE A 24 15.32 -6.34 7.29
C ILE A 24 14.06 -6.11 6.46
N LYS A 25 14.11 -6.41 5.15
CA LYS A 25 12.92 -6.36 4.29
C LYS A 25 11.79 -7.22 4.85
N LYS A 26 12.06 -8.49 5.18
CA LYS A 26 11.06 -9.40 5.75
C LYS A 26 10.46 -8.83 7.02
N HIS A 27 11.29 -8.37 7.96
CA HIS A 27 10.82 -7.80 9.22
C HIS A 27 9.85 -6.65 8.95
N PHE A 28 10.25 -5.66 8.16
CA PHE A 28 9.40 -4.53 7.77
C PHE A 28 8.05 -4.98 7.19
N TRP A 29 8.03 -5.85 6.18
CA TRP A 29 6.79 -6.33 5.56
C TRP A 29 5.86 -7.08 6.54
N THR A 30 6.43 -7.71 7.55
CA THR A 30 5.68 -8.52 8.52
C THR A 30 5.22 -7.73 9.75
N THR A 31 5.99 -6.76 10.22
CA THR A 31 5.79 -6.14 11.54
C THR A 31 5.53 -4.64 11.49
N CYS A 32 5.87 -3.94 10.42
CA CYS A 32 5.63 -2.50 10.32
C CYS A 32 4.13 -2.23 10.09
N GLY A 33 3.59 -1.28 10.84
CA GLY A 33 2.26 -0.73 10.62
C GLY A 33 2.22 0.78 10.84
N GLU A 34 1.03 1.36 10.82
CA GLU A 34 0.79 2.80 10.97
C GLU A 34 1.48 3.42 12.19
N SER A 35 1.53 2.70 13.33
CA SER A 35 2.13 3.20 14.58
C SER A 35 3.66 3.29 14.55
N ASP A 36 4.30 2.72 13.54
CA ASP A 36 5.76 2.74 13.37
C ASP A 36 6.24 3.89 12.46
N CYS A 37 5.31 4.62 11.83
CA CYS A 37 5.60 5.76 10.95
C CYS A 37 5.54 7.09 11.70
N ASP A 38 6.54 7.93 11.44
CA ASP A 38 6.59 9.31 11.94
C ASP A 38 6.47 10.23 10.73
N MET A 39 5.27 10.78 10.54
CA MET A 39 4.98 11.66 9.41
C MET A 39 4.60 13.04 9.92
N ASP A 40 5.13 14.07 9.25
CA ASP A 40 4.88 15.47 9.62
C ASP A 40 3.39 15.87 9.49
N ASN A 41 2.58 15.12 8.72
CA ASN A 41 1.14 15.36 8.54
C ASN A 41 0.35 14.05 8.38
N GLY A 42 -0.32 13.62 9.45
CA GLY A 42 -1.25 12.48 9.43
C GLY A 42 -0.61 11.13 9.74
N ARG A 43 -1.40 10.06 9.58
CA ARG A 43 -0.97 8.68 9.78
C ARG A 43 -1.32 7.88 8.52
N ASP A 44 -0.29 7.41 7.82
CA ASP A 44 -0.43 6.52 6.67
C ASP A 44 0.22 5.19 7.03
N ASP A 45 -0.43 4.11 6.62
CA ASP A 45 0.18 2.78 6.73
C ASP A 45 1.35 2.71 5.73
N PRO A 46 2.59 2.47 6.20
CA PRO A 46 3.75 2.33 5.33
C PRO A 46 3.64 1.21 4.30
N ALA A 47 2.74 0.27 4.55
CA ALA A 47 2.63 -0.99 3.86
C ALA A 47 1.16 -1.41 3.76
N LEU A 48 0.36 -0.70 2.95
CA LEU A 48 -1.06 -1.01 2.78
C LEU A 48 -1.28 -2.42 2.19
N LYS A 49 -1.81 -3.33 3.02
CA LYS A 49 -2.10 -4.73 2.65
C LYS A 49 -3.53 -4.89 2.11
N MET A 50 -3.67 -4.93 0.79
CA MET A 50 -4.96 -5.14 0.13
C MET A 50 -5.17 -6.58 -0.34
N TYR A 51 -6.40 -7.06 -0.32
CA TYR A 51 -6.83 -8.34 -0.87
C TYR A 51 -8.13 -8.17 -1.64
N TYR A 52 -8.47 -9.13 -2.50
CA TYR A 52 -9.72 -9.06 -3.25
C TYR A 52 -10.90 -8.87 -2.30
N ASN A 53 -11.76 -7.90 -2.60
CA ASN A 53 -12.92 -7.52 -1.81
C ASN A 53 -12.59 -7.04 -0.39
N CYS A 54 -11.36 -6.55 -0.14
CA CYS A 54 -11.06 -5.88 1.11
C CYS A 54 -11.82 -4.54 1.20
N PRO A 55 -12.41 -4.20 2.36
CA PRO A 55 -13.04 -2.91 2.57
C PRO A 55 -11.98 -1.81 2.56
N LEU A 56 -12.31 -0.71 1.89
CA LEU A 56 -11.49 0.48 1.77
C LEU A 56 -12.38 1.71 2.00
N MET A 57 -11.74 2.82 2.36
CA MET A 57 -12.39 4.12 2.50
C MET A 57 -11.60 5.14 1.70
N LEU A 58 -12.31 5.92 0.88
CA LEU A 58 -11.68 7.05 0.20
C LEU A 58 -11.31 8.13 1.22
N THR A 59 -10.13 8.71 1.08
CA THR A 59 -9.62 9.75 2.00
C THR A 59 -9.67 11.15 1.42
N LYS A 60 -10.10 11.29 0.15
CA LYS A 60 -10.11 12.55 -0.59
C LYS A 60 -11.43 12.70 -1.36
N ASN A 61 -11.76 13.97 -1.63
CA ASN A 61 -12.84 14.33 -2.54
C ASN A 61 -12.26 14.47 -3.95
N GLU A 62 -12.50 13.49 -4.81
CA GLU A 62 -12.05 13.51 -6.20
C GLU A 62 -13.22 13.84 -7.14
N ASP A 63 -14.37 13.19 -6.92
CA ASP A 63 -15.57 13.32 -7.75
C ASP A 63 -16.82 13.05 -6.91
N VAL A 64 -17.19 14.04 -6.09
CA VAL A 64 -18.31 13.95 -5.13
C VAL A 64 -19.66 13.63 -5.80
N PRO A 65 -20.02 14.16 -6.97
CA PRO A 65 -21.27 13.79 -7.65
C PRO A 65 -21.37 12.31 -8.01
N ASN A 66 -20.25 11.68 -8.36
CA ASN A 66 -20.16 10.23 -8.59
C ASN A 66 -19.79 9.47 -7.30
N GLY A 67 -19.90 10.16 -6.16
CA GLY A 67 -19.62 9.74 -4.79
C GLY A 67 -18.24 9.13 -4.56
N GLN A 68 -17.24 9.71 -5.21
CA GLN A 68 -15.84 9.61 -4.83
C GLN A 68 -15.50 10.70 -3.80
N ALA A 69 -16.25 10.71 -2.70
CA ALA A 69 -16.06 11.64 -1.59
C ALA A 69 -15.25 10.99 -0.46
N ASN A 70 -14.57 11.81 0.35
CA ASN A 70 -13.92 11.36 1.57
C ASN A 70 -14.94 10.66 2.50
N GLY A 71 -14.57 9.50 3.03
CA GLY A 71 -15.44 8.65 3.84
C GLY A 71 -16.26 7.64 3.03
N SER A 72 -16.25 7.71 1.69
CA SER A 72 -16.99 6.75 0.86
C SER A 72 -16.39 5.35 1.01
N ARG A 73 -17.26 4.39 1.33
CA ARG A 73 -16.89 2.98 1.54
C ARG A 73 -16.95 2.20 0.24
N VAL A 74 -15.86 1.52 -0.07
CA VAL A 74 -15.70 0.75 -1.30
C VAL A 74 -14.99 -0.57 -1.01
N PHE A 75 -15.09 -1.52 -1.94
CA PHE A 75 -14.33 -2.75 -1.93
C PHE A 75 -13.31 -2.75 -3.06
N LEU A 76 -12.11 -3.28 -2.79
CA LEU A 76 -11.15 -3.53 -3.86
C LEU A 76 -11.72 -4.59 -4.81
N HIS A 77 -11.89 -4.22 -6.07
CA HIS A 77 -12.39 -5.13 -7.10
C HIS A 77 -11.26 -5.71 -7.95
N LYS A 78 -10.35 -4.86 -8.42
CA LYS A 78 -9.25 -5.28 -9.28
C LYS A 78 -8.02 -4.38 -9.08
N VAL A 79 -6.85 -4.96 -9.30
CA VAL A 79 -5.57 -4.25 -9.40
C VAL A 79 -5.12 -4.34 -10.85
N HIS A 80 -4.62 -3.24 -11.40
CA HIS A 80 -4.02 -3.20 -12.73
C HIS A 80 -2.56 -2.80 -12.60
N GLU A 81 -1.68 -3.76 -12.84
CA GLU A 81 -0.25 -3.54 -12.98
C GLU A 81 0.09 -2.83 -14.31
N LYS A 82 1.23 -2.13 -14.33
CA LYS A 82 1.79 -1.56 -15.55
C LYS A 82 2.24 -2.69 -16.51
N PRO A 83 2.27 -2.45 -17.82
CA PRO A 83 2.64 -3.47 -18.79
C PRO A 83 4.00 -4.10 -18.50
N GLY A 84 4.05 -5.43 -18.42
CA GLY A 84 5.29 -6.19 -18.23
C GLY A 84 5.73 -6.36 -16.77
N GLU A 85 5.06 -5.74 -15.82
CA GLU A 85 5.39 -5.89 -14.40
C GLU A 85 5.02 -7.27 -13.86
N GLN A 86 5.84 -7.77 -12.93
CA GLN A 86 5.63 -9.07 -12.29
C GLN A 86 5.62 -8.92 -10.77
N PRO A 87 4.74 -9.67 -10.07
CA PRO A 87 4.76 -9.70 -8.62
C PRO A 87 5.97 -10.49 -8.13
N PHE A 88 6.46 -10.14 -6.95
CA PHE A 88 7.36 -11.01 -6.18
C PHE A 88 6.56 -11.79 -5.13
N ILE A 89 7.09 -12.93 -4.70
CA ILE A 89 6.41 -13.81 -3.76
C ILE A 89 6.97 -13.61 -2.35
N ILE A 90 6.08 -13.39 -1.39
CA ILE A 90 6.40 -13.42 0.04
C ILE A 90 5.72 -14.64 0.67
N GLN A 91 6.45 -15.40 1.50
CA GLN A 91 5.88 -16.44 2.35
C GLN A 91 5.61 -15.87 3.75
N GLN A 92 4.35 -15.95 4.18
CA GLN A 92 3.93 -15.56 5.53
C GLN A 92 4.34 -16.61 6.57
N HIS A 93 4.30 -16.23 7.85
CA HIS A 93 4.62 -17.13 8.97
C HIS A 93 3.72 -18.37 9.01
N CYS A 94 2.46 -18.25 8.58
CA CYS A 94 1.52 -19.37 8.46
C CYS A 94 1.79 -20.30 7.24
N GLY A 95 2.85 -20.06 6.47
CA GLY A 95 3.22 -20.85 5.29
C GLY A 95 2.54 -20.42 4.00
N VAL A 96 1.54 -19.54 4.05
CA VAL A 96 0.84 -19.01 2.87
C VAL A 96 1.78 -18.14 2.02
N ARG A 97 1.82 -18.40 0.72
CA ARG A 97 2.55 -17.59 -0.27
C ARG A 97 1.62 -16.56 -0.88
N ILE A 98 2.04 -15.29 -0.86
CA ILE A 98 1.27 -14.17 -1.42
C ILE A 98 2.06 -13.48 -2.53
N ARG A 99 1.35 -13.07 -3.58
CA ARG A 99 1.87 -12.18 -4.62
C ARG A 99 1.86 -10.74 -4.11
N VAL A 100 3.00 -10.07 -4.24
CA VAL A 100 3.20 -8.70 -3.80
C VAL A 100 3.72 -7.89 -4.97
N PHE A 101 3.16 -6.70 -5.14
CA PHE A 101 3.56 -5.71 -6.13
C PHE A 101 4.00 -4.46 -5.38
N ARG A 102 5.04 -3.79 -5.87
CA ARG A 102 5.40 -2.45 -5.42
C ARG A 102 4.40 -1.42 -5.95
N VAL A 103 4.29 -0.25 -5.32
CA VAL A 103 3.41 0.86 -5.80
C VAL A 103 3.75 1.24 -7.22
N SER A 104 5.03 1.41 -7.52
CA SER A 104 5.55 1.78 -8.84
C SER A 104 5.14 0.81 -9.94
N GLN A 105 4.81 -0.44 -9.60
CA GLN A 105 4.36 -1.47 -10.54
C GLN A 105 2.86 -1.38 -10.82
N ILE A 106 2.10 -0.65 -10.01
CA ILE A 106 0.65 -0.49 -10.17
C ILE A 106 0.35 0.77 -10.97
N ASP A 107 -0.57 0.64 -11.92
CA ASP A 107 -1.11 1.77 -12.68
C ASP A 107 -2.34 2.35 -11.97
N ARG A 108 -3.30 1.47 -11.64
CA ARG A 108 -4.54 1.84 -10.98
C ARG A 108 -5.20 0.66 -10.28
N ILE A 109 -6.15 0.97 -9.40
CA ILE A 109 -7.05 -0.03 -8.82
C ILE A 109 -8.48 0.29 -9.24
N THR A 110 -9.27 -0.75 -9.52
CA THR A 110 -10.71 -0.61 -9.65
C THR A 110 -11.33 -0.91 -8.30
N VAL A 111 -12.13 0.03 -7.80
CA VAL A 111 -12.91 -0.14 -6.58
C VAL A 111 -14.39 -0.19 -6.91
N LYS A 112 -15.17 -0.74 -5.98
CA LYS A 112 -16.60 -0.93 -6.13
C LYS A 112 -17.33 -0.38 -4.91
N HIS A 113 -18.34 0.47 -5.09
CA HIS A 113 -19.14 0.95 -3.97
C HIS A 113 -19.78 -0.20 -3.19
N GLU A 114 -19.75 -0.07 -1.86
CA GLU A 114 -20.46 -0.99 -0.97
C GLU A 114 -21.98 -0.87 -1.18
N MET A 115 -22.49 0.35 -1.33
CA MET A 115 -23.87 0.62 -1.68
C MET A 115 -24.15 0.16 -3.13
N LYS A 116 -25.20 -0.65 -3.31
CA LYS A 116 -25.50 -1.30 -4.60
C LYS A 116 -26.15 -0.35 -5.62
N ASP A 117 -26.85 0.66 -5.14
CA ASP A 117 -27.67 1.58 -5.95
C ASP A 117 -26.88 2.80 -6.44
N MET A 118 -25.61 2.88 -6.06
CA MET A 118 -24.72 3.96 -6.42
C MET A 118 -24.19 3.79 -7.86
N LEU A 119 -24.25 4.86 -8.65
CA LEU A 119 -23.80 4.89 -10.03
C LEU A 119 -22.74 6.00 -10.21
N PRO A 120 -21.62 5.73 -10.91
CA PRO A 120 -21.17 4.43 -11.39
C PRO A 120 -20.76 3.51 -10.23
N ARG A 121 -21.12 2.23 -10.29
CA ARG A 121 -20.86 1.31 -9.17
C ARG A 121 -19.38 0.93 -9.01
N CYS A 122 -18.65 0.96 -10.11
CA CYS A 122 -17.21 0.69 -10.15
C CYS A 122 -16.51 1.88 -10.80
N PHE A 123 -15.36 2.25 -10.28
CA PHE A 123 -14.53 3.31 -10.83
C PHE A 123 -13.06 3.01 -10.55
N ASP A 124 -12.20 3.62 -11.35
CA ASP A 124 -10.76 3.47 -11.25
C ASP A 124 -10.17 4.59 -10.39
N VAL A 125 -9.30 4.21 -9.45
CA VAL A 125 -8.51 5.11 -8.62
C VAL A 125 -7.06 4.96 -9.03
N LYS A 126 -6.43 6.09 -9.38
CA LYS A 126 -5.00 6.12 -9.71
C LYS A 126 -4.18 5.98 -8.43
N THR A 127 -3.11 5.19 -8.52
CA THR A 127 -2.16 5.08 -7.41
C THR A 127 -1.13 6.20 -7.49
N HIS A 128 -0.87 6.84 -6.34
CA HIS A 128 0.20 7.82 -6.19
C HIS A 128 1.22 7.29 -5.18
N GLY A 129 2.51 7.42 -5.48
CA GLY A 129 3.57 7.13 -4.54
C GLY A 129 3.68 8.23 -3.49
N VAL A 130 3.82 7.85 -2.22
CA VAL A 130 4.12 8.76 -1.11
C VAL A 130 5.40 8.29 -0.44
N SER A 131 6.30 9.23 -0.16
CA SER A 131 7.52 8.98 0.60
C SER A 131 7.30 9.39 2.04
N PHE A 132 7.65 8.52 2.99
CA PHE A 132 7.59 8.80 4.42
C PHE A 132 8.89 8.34 5.10
N LYS A 133 9.20 8.92 6.25
CA LYS A 133 10.28 8.47 7.13
C LYS A 133 9.66 7.63 8.24
N PHE A 134 10.35 6.59 8.66
CA PHE A 134 9.90 5.76 9.77
C PHE A 134 11.09 5.33 10.62
N LYS A 135 10.88 5.13 11.92
CA LYS A 135 11.93 4.78 12.86
C LYS A 135 11.68 3.40 13.45
N MET A 136 12.24 2.38 12.82
CA MET A 136 12.11 1.00 13.27
C MET A 136 13.27 0.58 14.16
N LYS A 137 12.97 0.03 15.35
CA LYS A 137 13.97 -0.63 16.21
C LYS A 137 13.97 -2.13 15.93
N ILE A 138 15.00 -2.61 15.24
CA ILE A 138 15.18 -4.05 15.01
C ILE A 138 15.75 -4.66 16.29
N LYS A 139 14.94 -5.44 17.03
CA LYS A 139 15.45 -6.24 18.15
C LYS A 139 16.32 -7.37 17.59
N LYS A 140 17.54 -7.51 18.15
CA LYS A 140 18.55 -8.49 17.70
C LYS A 140 18.04 -9.92 17.81
#